data_AF-A0A834WW60-F1
#
_entry.id   AF-A0A834WW60-F1
#
_cell.length_a   1.000
_cell.length_b   1.000
_cell.length_c   1.000
_cell.angle_alpha   90.00
_cell.angle_beta   90.00
_cell.angle_gamma   90.00
#
_symmetry.space_group_name_H-M   'P 1'
#
loop_
_entity.id
_entity.type
_entity.pdbx_description
1 polymer ?
#
loop_
_entity_poly.entity_id
_entity_poly.type
_entity_poly.pdbx_seq_one_letter_code
_entity_poly.pdbx_strand_id
1 'polypeptide(L)'
;MDQRRAFSRSGLNKIARNLQRTINSEEGHYNPGSGNYDANVLMVALRKKGKNVDWYDARRGVAGINLESGTLKGIVVHTVPPGEKGGKSGGHWSAVRRINGVWYDLDSYLDDEQPFGNSEEVREYLGSVLNNGGHLLLVNNNLLGNSRGSNSSGRLFVLIAVIS
;
A
#
# COMPACT_ATOMS: atom_id res chain seq x y z
N MET A 1 5.17 -20.38 7.95
CA MET A 1 5.66 -19.03 8.31
C MET A 1 4.43 -18.14 8.44
N ASP A 2 4.25 -17.52 9.61
CA ASP A 2 2.98 -16.96 10.05
C ASP A 2 2.94 -15.45 9.76
N GLN A 3 2.28 -15.02 8.67
CA GLN A 3 2.06 -13.62 8.31
C GLN A 3 1.12 -12.96 9.36
N ARG A 4 1.70 -12.38 10.40
CA ARG A 4 0.96 -11.79 11.54
C ARG A 4 0.37 -10.41 11.19
N ARG A 5 -0.95 -10.35 11.20
CA ARG A 5 -1.82 -9.21 10.86
C ARG A 5 -1.47 -7.91 11.58
N ALA A 6 -1.15 -6.87 10.81
CA ALA A 6 -0.81 -5.55 11.37
C ALA A 6 -2.01 -4.66 11.71
N PHE A 7 -3.16 -4.83 11.04
CA PHE A 7 -4.39 -4.02 11.20
C PHE A 7 -5.67 -4.82 10.96
N SER A 8 -6.75 -4.48 11.69
CA SER A 8 -8.09 -5.06 11.54
C SER A 8 -9.04 -4.12 10.81
N ARG A 9 -10.12 -4.65 10.18
CA ARG A 9 -11.19 -3.86 9.55
C ARG A 9 -11.78 -2.80 10.49
N SER A 10 -12.01 -3.18 11.76
CA SER A 10 -12.46 -2.23 12.80
C SER A 10 -11.43 -1.11 13.04
N GLY A 11 -10.14 -1.44 13.02
CA GLY A 11 -9.04 -0.48 13.12
C GLY A 11 -9.02 0.52 11.96
N LEU A 12 -9.17 0.07 10.72
CA LEU A 12 -9.27 0.98 9.57
C LEU A 12 -10.55 1.80 9.56
N ASN A 13 -11.69 1.22 9.94
CA ASN A 13 -12.95 1.96 10.10
C ASN A 13 -12.83 3.09 11.13
N LYS A 14 -12.05 2.87 12.20
CA LYS A 14 -11.76 3.92 13.20
C LYS A 14 -10.88 5.02 12.61
N ILE A 15 -9.89 4.68 11.79
CA ILE A 15 -9.04 5.66 11.11
C ILE A 15 -9.86 6.49 10.12
N ALA A 16 -10.67 5.85 9.27
CA ALA A 16 -11.52 6.53 8.29
C ALA A 16 -12.50 7.51 8.96
N ARG A 17 -13.21 7.08 10.01
CA ARG A 17 -14.12 7.96 10.77
C ARG A 17 -13.39 9.13 11.43
N ASN A 18 -12.19 8.89 11.98
CA ASN A 18 -11.40 9.96 12.58
C ASN A 18 -10.94 10.98 11.54
N LEU A 19 -10.53 10.54 10.34
CA LEU A 19 -10.15 11.42 9.24
C LEU A 19 -11.33 12.29 8.80
N GLN A 20 -12.51 11.69 8.58
CA GLN A 20 -13.74 12.41 8.21
C GLN A 20 -14.07 13.54 9.19
N ARG A 21 -13.97 13.24 10.49
CA ARG A 21 -14.20 14.22 11.57
C ARG A 21 -13.10 15.29 11.64
N THR A 22 -11.86 14.95 11.28
CA THR A 22 -10.73 15.89 11.37
C THR A 22 -10.78 16.91 10.24
N ILE A 23 -11.25 16.54 9.05
CA ILE A 23 -11.30 17.43 7.89
C ILE A 23 -12.69 18.02 7.61
N ASN A 24 -13.68 17.78 8.48
CA ASN A 24 -15.08 18.20 8.31
C ASN A 24 -15.65 17.89 6.90
N SER A 25 -15.34 16.71 6.37
CA SER A 25 -15.80 16.29 5.04
C SER A 25 -17.16 15.58 5.11
N GLU A 26 -18.12 16.03 4.30
CA GLU A 26 -19.40 15.35 4.09
C GLU A 26 -19.27 14.13 3.17
N GLU A 27 -18.22 14.06 2.35
CA GLU A 27 -17.90 12.89 1.53
C GLU A 27 -17.27 11.79 2.41
N GLY A 28 -17.85 10.58 2.38
CA GLY A 28 -17.35 9.45 3.15
C GLY A 28 -16.01 8.93 2.61
N HIS A 29 -14.96 8.91 3.45
CA HIS A 29 -13.65 8.31 3.11
C HIS A 29 -13.64 6.77 3.10
N TYR A 30 -14.81 6.16 3.06
CA TYR A 30 -15.03 4.73 3.21
C TYR A 30 -16.43 4.38 2.74
N ASN A 31 -16.57 3.27 1.99
CA ASN A 31 -17.87 2.68 1.70
C ASN A 31 -18.17 1.57 2.75
N PRO A 32 -19.22 1.69 3.58
CA PRO A 32 -19.50 0.78 4.70
C PRO A 32 -19.64 -0.71 4.37
N GLY A 33 -19.82 -1.09 3.10
CA GLY A 33 -19.95 -2.48 2.67
C GLY A 33 -18.67 -3.15 2.19
N SER A 34 -17.85 -2.47 1.36
CA SER A 34 -16.89 -3.14 0.46
C SER A 34 -15.45 -3.25 0.96
N GLY A 35 -15.04 -2.44 1.94
CA GLY A 35 -13.62 -2.40 2.34
C GLY A 35 -12.73 -1.52 1.45
N ASN A 36 -13.32 -0.73 0.55
CA ASN A 36 -12.62 0.33 -0.19
C ASN A 36 -12.32 1.50 0.76
N TYR A 37 -11.08 1.57 1.21
CA TYR A 37 -10.56 2.68 1.99
C TYR A 37 -9.84 3.65 1.05
N ASP A 38 -10.03 4.95 1.27
CA ASP A 38 -9.24 5.98 0.59
C ASP A 38 -7.73 5.86 0.94
N ALA A 39 -6.86 6.32 0.03
CA ALA A 39 -5.40 6.28 0.19
C ALA A 39 -4.93 6.92 1.51
N ASN A 40 -5.59 7.98 1.98
CA ASN A 40 -5.25 8.66 3.24
C ASN A 40 -5.43 7.75 4.45
N VAL A 41 -6.43 6.85 4.42
CA VAL A 41 -6.63 5.85 5.48
C VAL A 41 -5.43 4.89 5.51
N LEU A 42 -4.95 4.46 4.35
CA LEU A 42 -3.79 3.56 4.24
C LEU A 42 -2.52 4.27 4.75
N MET A 43 -2.28 5.51 4.32
CA MET A 43 -1.14 6.31 4.76
C MET A 43 -1.13 6.54 6.27
N VAL A 44 -2.27 6.92 6.87
CA VAL A 44 -2.37 7.13 8.33
C VAL A 44 -2.14 5.84 9.10
N ALA A 45 -2.66 4.71 8.63
CA ALA A 45 -2.44 3.43 9.27
C ALA A 45 -0.95 3.04 9.23
N LEU A 46 -0.30 3.15 8.07
CA LEU A 46 1.14 2.91 7.92
C LEU A 46 1.99 3.81 8.83
N ARG A 47 1.68 5.12 8.89
CA ARG A 47 2.36 6.09 9.75
C ARG A 47 2.22 5.76 11.24
N LYS A 48 1.04 5.27 11.67
CA LYS A 48 0.82 4.79 13.06
C LYS A 48 1.69 3.60 13.44
N LYS A 49 2.34 2.91 12.49
CA LYS A 49 3.32 1.85 12.74
C LYS A 49 4.76 2.32 12.57
N GLY A 50 5.00 3.63 12.57
CA GLY A 50 6.34 4.20 12.45
C GLY A 50 6.93 4.04 11.05
N LYS A 51 6.09 3.97 10.01
CA LYS A 51 6.56 4.03 8.61
C LYS A 51 6.47 5.46 8.09
N ASN A 52 7.42 5.85 7.25
CA ASN A 52 7.25 7.00 6.39
C ASN A 52 6.55 6.56 5.10
N VAL A 53 5.57 7.35 4.64
CA VAL A 53 4.77 7.06 3.45
C VAL A 53 4.61 8.34 2.65
N ASP A 54 5.08 8.30 1.41
CA ASP A 54 5.12 9.43 0.49
C ASP A 54 4.59 9.02 -0.88
N TRP A 55 3.84 9.92 -1.52
CA TRP A 55 3.44 9.75 -2.92
C TRP A 55 4.67 9.81 -3.82
N TYR A 56 4.76 8.86 -4.74
CA TYR A 56 5.79 8.89 -5.76
C TYR A 56 5.41 9.86 -6.89
N ASP A 57 6.35 10.72 -7.27
CA ASP A 57 6.20 11.55 -8.45
C ASP A 57 6.44 10.73 -9.72
N ALA A 58 5.34 10.32 -10.36
CA ALA A 58 5.34 9.51 -11.58
C ALA A 58 6.19 10.09 -12.72
N ARG A 59 6.40 11.42 -12.75
CA ARG A 59 7.19 12.11 -13.78
C ARG A 59 8.67 11.72 -13.75
N ARG A 60 9.14 11.16 -12.63
CA ARG A 60 10.52 10.66 -12.48
C ARG A 60 10.73 9.29 -13.14
N GLY A 61 9.66 8.67 -13.66
CA GLY A 61 9.69 7.32 -14.22
C GLY A 61 10.04 6.25 -13.18
N VAL A 62 10.05 4.97 -13.56
CA VAL A 62 10.36 3.89 -12.60
C VAL A 62 11.82 3.89 -12.16
N ALA A 63 12.73 4.41 -12.99
CA ALA A 63 14.16 4.51 -12.68
C ALA A 63 14.46 5.39 -11.45
N GLY A 64 13.56 6.30 -11.08
CA GLY A 64 13.70 7.13 -9.88
C GLY A 64 13.41 6.39 -8.56
N ILE A 65 12.95 5.13 -8.61
CA ILE A 65 12.69 4.29 -7.43
C ILE A 65 13.95 3.44 -7.13
N ASN A 66 14.60 3.73 -6.01
CA ASN A 66 15.74 2.93 -5.54
C ASN A 66 15.25 1.67 -4.80
N LEU A 67 14.98 0.59 -5.55
CA LEU A 67 14.56 -0.71 -4.99
C LEU A 67 15.62 -1.37 -4.10
N GLU A 68 16.89 -0.99 -4.25
CA GLU A 68 17.97 -1.52 -3.43
C GLU A 68 18.13 -0.80 -2.09
N SER A 69 17.45 0.33 -1.91
CA SER A 69 17.47 1.07 -0.65
C SER A 69 17.03 0.19 0.52
N GLY A 70 17.89 0.07 1.54
CA GLY A 70 17.58 -0.69 2.76
C GLY A 70 16.43 -0.10 3.58
N THR A 71 16.10 1.18 3.36
CA THR A 71 14.99 1.87 4.04
C THR A 71 13.65 1.58 3.38
N LEU A 72 13.62 1.29 2.07
CA LEU A 72 12.40 1.00 1.33
C LEU A 72 11.93 -0.41 1.67
N LYS A 73 10.75 -0.52 2.29
CA LYS A 73 10.18 -1.80 2.72
C LYS A 73 9.07 -2.28 1.81
N GLY A 74 8.32 -1.37 1.22
CA GLY A 74 7.25 -1.73 0.31
C GLY A 74 6.75 -0.53 -0.47
N ILE A 75 5.85 -0.83 -1.39
CA ILE A 75 5.20 0.09 -2.28
C ILE A 75 3.72 -0.27 -2.27
N VAL A 76 2.86 0.69 -1.94
CA VAL A 76 1.42 0.53 -2.15
C VAL A 76 1.14 0.97 -3.58
N VAL A 77 0.44 0.13 -4.32
CA VAL A 77 0.20 0.31 -5.75
C VAL A 77 -1.28 0.53 -5.96
N HIS A 78 -1.64 1.55 -6.73
CA HIS A 78 -2.99 1.77 -7.22
C HIS A 78 -3.00 1.63 -8.74
N THR A 79 -3.64 0.59 -9.26
CA THR A 79 -3.84 0.41 -10.70
C THR A 79 -5.15 1.05 -11.13
N VAL A 80 -5.21 1.48 -12.39
CA VAL A 80 -6.42 2.04 -13.02
C VAL A 80 -6.80 1.12 -14.19
N PRO A 81 -8.08 0.75 -14.35
CA PRO A 81 -8.50 -0.10 -15.46
C PRO A 81 -8.20 0.50 -16.83
N PRO A 82 -7.87 -0.32 -17.84
CA PRO A 82 -7.73 0.14 -19.21
C PRO A 82 -9.01 0.83 -19.70
N GLY A 83 -8.89 2.06 -20.23
CA GLY A 83 -10.02 2.83 -20.76
C GLY A 83 -10.62 3.86 -19.80
N GLU A 84 -10.34 3.78 -18.49
CA GLU A 84 -10.78 4.78 -17.50
C GLU A 84 -9.74 5.90 -17.32
N LYS A 85 -9.57 6.74 -18.36
CA LYS A 85 -8.81 7.99 -18.21
C LYS A 85 -9.71 9.06 -17.57
N GLY A 86 -9.76 9.13 -16.24
CA GLY A 86 -10.56 10.17 -15.57
C GLY A 86 -11.13 9.89 -14.19
N GLY A 87 -10.71 8.81 -13.52
CA GLY A 87 -10.74 8.77 -12.05
C GLY A 87 -12.05 8.44 -11.34
N LYS A 88 -13.01 7.71 -11.94
CA LYS A 88 -14.12 7.17 -11.14
C LYS A 88 -14.44 5.70 -11.47
N SER A 89 -14.31 4.90 -10.41
CA SER A 89 -14.89 3.57 -10.15
C SER A 89 -14.33 2.33 -10.88
N GLY A 90 -13.06 2.01 -10.64
CA GLY A 90 -12.56 0.66 -10.91
C GLY A 90 -11.12 0.35 -10.47
N GLY A 91 -10.40 1.33 -9.90
CA GLY A 91 -9.00 1.13 -9.50
C GLY A 91 -8.82 0.09 -8.40
N HIS A 92 -7.69 -0.60 -8.45
CA HIS A 92 -7.35 -1.67 -7.51
C HIS A 92 -6.12 -1.30 -6.70
N TRP A 93 -6.18 -1.58 -5.40
CA TRP A 93 -5.07 -1.36 -4.49
C TRP A 93 -4.37 -2.68 -4.22
N SER A 94 -3.08 -2.75 -4.49
CA SER A 94 -2.21 -3.87 -4.17
C SER A 94 -0.94 -3.40 -3.45
N ALA A 95 -0.07 -4.34 -3.10
CA ALA A 95 1.13 -4.07 -2.36
C ALA A 95 2.29 -4.88 -2.91
N VAL A 96 3.43 -4.22 -3.13
CA VAL A 96 4.70 -4.86 -3.45
C VAL A 96 5.63 -4.70 -2.25
N ARG A 97 6.23 -5.78 -1.76
CA ARG A 97 7.01 -5.74 -0.52
C ARG A 97 8.33 -6.48 -0.61
N ARG A 98 9.36 -5.89 -0.01
CA ARG A 98 10.67 -6.54 0.15
C ARG A 98 10.73 -7.31 1.48
N ILE A 99 10.90 -8.63 1.39
CA ILE A 99 11.05 -9.56 2.52
C ILE A 99 12.35 -10.33 2.32
N ASN A 100 13.26 -10.23 3.29
CA ASN A 100 14.58 -10.90 3.23
C ASN A 100 15.35 -10.66 1.91
N GLY A 101 15.23 -9.46 1.34
CA GLY A 101 15.90 -9.06 0.11
C GLY A 101 15.10 -9.32 -1.17
N VAL A 102 14.09 -10.20 -1.14
CA VAL A 102 13.24 -10.57 -2.28
C VAL A 102 11.98 -9.72 -2.30
N TRP A 103 11.55 -9.30 -3.49
CA TRP A 103 10.30 -8.58 -3.69
C TRP A 103 9.14 -9.55 -3.94
N TYR A 104 8.00 -9.28 -3.33
CA TYR A 104 6.78 -10.06 -3.48
C TYR A 104 5.62 -9.18 -3.91
N ASP A 105 4.81 -9.68 -4.82
CA ASP A 105 3.46 -9.19 -5.09
C ASP A 105 2.51 -9.79 -4.05
N LEU A 106 1.80 -8.90 -3.35
CA LEU A 106 0.85 -9.20 -2.31
C LEU A 106 -0.56 -8.73 -2.70
N ASP A 107 -0.84 -8.68 -4.00
CA ASP A 107 -2.16 -8.49 -4.56
C ASP A 107 -3.15 -9.53 -4.02
N SER A 108 -4.30 -9.06 -3.51
CA SER A 108 -5.35 -9.91 -2.96
C SER A 108 -6.08 -10.79 -3.98
N TYR A 109 -5.88 -10.55 -5.28
CA TYR A 109 -6.40 -11.40 -6.35
C TYR A 109 -5.51 -12.62 -6.63
N LEU A 110 -4.30 -12.65 -6.07
CA LEU A 110 -3.44 -13.82 -6.12
C LEU A 110 -3.86 -14.80 -5.02
N ASP A 111 -3.80 -16.10 -5.34
CA ASP A 111 -4.09 -17.15 -4.37
C ASP A 111 -3.06 -17.16 -3.22
N ASP A 112 -1.81 -16.80 -3.53
CA ASP A 112 -0.69 -16.67 -2.59
C ASP A 112 0.29 -15.57 -3.06
N GLU A 113 1.11 -15.05 -2.13
CA GLU A 113 2.19 -14.11 -2.45
C GLU A 113 3.15 -14.62 -3.55
N GLN A 114 3.35 -13.81 -4.59
CA GLN A 114 4.21 -14.19 -5.72
C GLN A 114 5.55 -13.48 -5.63
N PRO A 115 6.68 -14.19 -5.55
CA PRO A 115 7.99 -13.55 -5.64
C PRO A 115 8.21 -13.03 -7.06
N PHE A 116 8.71 -11.80 -7.17
CA PHE A 116 9.33 -11.35 -8.40
C PHE A 116 10.67 -12.08 -8.57
N GLY A 117 10.99 -12.47 -9.80
CA GLY A 117 12.23 -13.19 -10.11
C GLY A 117 13.47 -12.34 -9.88
N ASN A 118 13.37 -11.02 -10.10
CA ASN A 118 14.45 -10.07 -9.88
C ASN A 118 13.92 -8.61 -9.79
N SER A 119 14.82 -7.66 -9.55
CA SER A 119 14.44 -6.26 -9.41
C SER A 119 14.00 -5.59 -10.73
N GLU A 120 14.34 -6.16 -11.88
CA GLU A 120 13.89 -5.66 -13.18
C GLU A 120 12.42 -5.98 -13.42
N GLU A 121 11.96 -7.18 -13.08
CA GLU A 121 10.53 -7.52 -13.14
C GLU A 121 9.69 -6.59 -12.25
N VAL A 122 10.20 -6.21 -11.07
CA VAL A 122 9.54 -5.20 -10.23
C VAL A 122 9.47 -3.84 -10.95
N ARG A 123 10.54 -3.44 -11.66
CA ARG A 123 10.56 -2.19 -12.42
C ARG A 123 9.61 -2.23 -13.62
N GLU A 124 9.56 -3.33 -14.34
CA GLU A 124 8.62 -3.52 -15.45
C GLU A 124 7.18 -3.41 -14.95
N TYR A 125 6.85 -4.10 -13.85
CA TYR A 125 5.55 -4.01 -13.21
C TYR A 125 5.20 -2.57 -12.80
N LEU A 126 6.03 -1.91 -11.99
CA LEU A 126 5.77 -0.54 -11.53
C LEU A 126 5.75 0.47 -12.69
N GLY A 127 6.60 0.28 -13.69
CA GLY A 127 6.61 1.07 -14.91
C GLY A 127 5.29 0.95 -15.67
N SER A 128 4.76 -0.27 -15.81
CA SER A 128 3.45 -0.50 -16.42
C SER A 128 2.32 0.20 -15.65
N VAL A 129 2.37 0.19 -14.31
CA VAL A 129 1.39 0.89 -13.47
C VAL A 129 1.42 2.39 -13.76
N LEU A 130 2.60 3.01 -13.74
CA LEU A 130 2.75 4.45 -13.97
C LEU A 130 2.32 4.84 -15.40
N ASN A 131 2.69 4.04 -16.40
CA ASN A 131 2.32 4.28 -17.80
C ASN A 131 0.80 4.19 -18.03
N ASN A 132 0.11 3.39 -17.23
CA ASN A 132 -1.34 3.24 -17.29
C ASN A 132 -2.09 4.26 -16.41
N GLY A 133 -1.40 5.27 -15.85
CA GLY A 133 -2.01 6.30 -15.01
C GLY A 133 -2.28 5.84 -13.56
N GLY A 134 -1.69 4.72 -13.16
CA GLY A 134 -1.66 4.27 -11.78
C GLY A 134 -0.76 5.13 -10.91
N HIS A 135 -0.88 4.94 -9.60
CA HIS A 135 -0.17 5.73 -8.60
C HIS A 135 0.54 4.84 -7.59
N LEU A 136 1.66 5.33 -7.03
CA LEU A 136 2.48 4.61 -6.08
C LEU A 136 2.66 5.42 -4.80
N LEU A 137 2.62 4.74 -3.66
CA LEU A 137 3.09 5.25 -2.37
C LEU A 137 4.33 4.46 -1.96
N LEU A 138 5.44 5.15 -1.73
CA LEU A 138 6.66 4.53 -1.22
C LEU A 138 6.59 4.42 0.30
N VAL A 139 6.81 3.21 0.82
CA VAL A 139 6.80 2.95 2.25
C VAL A 139 8.21 2.66 2.75
N ASN A 140 8.73 3.60 3.54
CA ASN A 140 10.06 3.54 4.13
C ASN A 140 9.98 3.30 5.64
N ASN A 141 11.00 2.67 6.20
CA ASN A 141 11.22 2.71 7.64
C ASN A 141 11.58 4.13 8.07
N ASN A 142 11.05 4.58 9.21
CA ASN A 142 11.58 5.78 9.85
C ASN A 142 13.04 5.54 10.24
N LEU A 143 13.91 6.52 9.97
CA LEU A 143 15.30 6.51 10.42
C LEU A 143 15.41 6.66 11.96
N LEU A 144 14.28 6.89 12.65
CA LEU A 144 14.16 7.05 14.09
C LEU A 144 13.36 5.89 14.71
N GLY A 145 14.04 4.78 15.04
CA GLY A 145 13.71 3.97 16.22
C GLY A 145 12.68 2.82 16.14
N ASN A 146 13.22 1.60 16.23
CA ASN A 146 12.86 0.47 17.10
C ASN A 146 11.49 -0.25 17.04
N SER A 147 11.60 -1.56 16.85
CA SER A 147 10.61 -2.63 16.81
C SER A 147 9.79 -2.79 18.10
N ARG A 148 8.45 -2.85 18.02
CA ARG A 148 7.59 -3.67 18.92
C ARG A 148 6.28 -4.07 18.20
N GLY A 149 6.11 -5.38 17.97
CA GLY A 149 4.91 -5.98 17.38
C GLY A 149 3.81 -6.28 18.40
N SER A 150 2.58 -6.46 17.92
CA SER A 150 1.45 -7.05 18.67
C SER A 150 0.43 -7.67 17.70
N ASN A 151 -0.11 -8.84 18.09
CA ASN A 151 -1.01 -9.75 17.36
C ASN A 151 -2.48 -9.27 17.26
N SER A 152 -3.22 -9.70 16.22
CA SER A 152 -4.54 -10.39 16.26
C SER A 152 -5.41 -10.21 14.99
N SER A 153 -6.39 -11.11 14.85
CA SER A 153 -7.10 -11.59 13.65
C SER A 153 -8.00 -10.64 12.83
N GLY A 154 -8.07 -10.88 11.51
CA GLY A 154 -9.28 -10.89 10.67
C GLY A 154 -9.38 -9.86 9.53
N ARG A 155 -8.86 -10.18 8.32
CA ARG A 155 -9.12 -9.58 6.98
C ARG A 155 -8.89 -8.07 6.76
N LEU A 156 -7.84 -7.73 5.98
CA LEU A 156 -7.48 -6.37 5.54
C LEU A 156 -6.30 -6.37 4.52
N PHE A 157 -6.50 -6.85 3.29
CA PHE A 157 -5.40 -7.40 2.48
C PHE A 157 -4.31 -6.41 2.01
N VAL A 158 -4.62 -5.17 1.63
CA VAL A 158 -3.59 -4.22 1.15
C VAL A 158 -2.68 -3.73 2.28
N LEU A 159 -3.22 -3.64 3.50
CA LEU A 159 -2.53 -3.04 4.63
C LEU A 159 -1.77 -4.04 5.51
N ILE A 160 -2.11 -5.33 5.40
CA ILE A 160 -1.36 -6.43 6.05
C ILE A 160 -0.03 -6.66 5.32
N ALA A 161 -0.06 -6.56 4.00
CA ALA A 161 1.06 -6.79 3.12
C ALA A 161 2.26 -5.90 3.47
N VAL A 162 2.09 -4.58 3.57
CA VAL A 162 3.22 -3.63 3.64
C VAL A 162 3.86 -3.50 5.04
N ILE A 163 3.23 -4.04 6.09
CA ILE A 163 3.54 -3.65 7.49
C ILE A 163 4.21 -4.74 8.31
N SER A 164 4.03 -6.01 7.93
CA SER A 164 4.60 -7.13 8.69
C SER A 164 6.14 -7.19 8.56
#